data_AF-A0A6B2G5H8-F1
#
_entry.id   AF-A0A6B2G5H8-F1
#
_cell.length_a   1.000
_cell.length_b   1.000
_cell.length_c   1.000
_cell.angle_alpha   90.00
_cell.angle_beta   90.00
_cell.angle_gamma   90.00
#
_symmetry.space_group_name_H-M   'P 1'
#
loop_
_entity.id
_entity.type
_entity.pdbx_description
1 polymer ?
#
loop_
_entity_poly.entity_id
_entity_poly.type
_entity_poly.pdbx_seq_one_letter_code
_entity_poly.pdbx_strand_id
1 'polypeptide(L)'
;MLDGSATDALEASSLSFKNDYIDIYINCWGPKDDGKTFGKPGPLATRALKDGAEKGRKGKGSLFVWATGNGGLTDDDCNCDGYTTSIYTISIGCIGDHGLSAYYTEKCSSTLAVTFNGASHKEGKENKMVTTDLYHQCTTEFKGTSASAPIAAGILALVLEANPTITWRDAQHLIVRSAKVTSPLDEGWKTNGAGFHYNHKFGFGRVVASNIVEMAKTWKSVAAQRECTGYFDH
;
A
#
# COMPACT_ATOMS: atom_id res chain seq x y z
N MET A 1 -11.61 -14.89 -3.27
CA MET A 1 -10.99 -13.57 -3.56
C MET A 1 -9.99 -13.68 -4.69
N LEU A 2 -8.94 -14.49 -4.61
CA LEU A 2 -7.92 -14.60 -5.67
C LEU A 2 -8.24 -15.62 -6.78
N ASP A 3 -9.30 -16.41 -6.61
CA ASP A 3 -9.81 -17.34 -7.61
C ASP A 3 -11.35 -17.27 -7.63
N GLY A 4 -11.96 -17.30 -8.82
CA GLY A 4 -13.41 -17.17 -9.04
C GLY A 4 -13.96 -15.74 -9.18
N SER A 5 -15.28 -15.64 -9.37
CA SER A 5 -15.98 -14.36 -9.53
C SER A 5 -16.01 -13.57 -8.22
N ALA A 6 -15.44 -12.37 -8.21
CA ALA A 6 -15.51 -11.44 -7.09
C ALA A 6 -16.88 -10.76 -7.04
N THR A 7 -17.44 -10.65 -5.83
CA THR A 7 -18.69 -9.90 -5.58
C THR A 7 -18.45 -8.94 -4.42
N ASP A 8 -19.17 -7.82 -4.40
CA ASP A 8 -19.06 -6.81 -3.34
C ASP A 8 -19.26 -7.42 -1.94
N ALA A 9 -20.19 -8.37 -1.79
CA ALA A 9 -20.42 -9.07 -0.53
C ALA A 9 -19.24 -9.97 -0.10
N LEU A 10 -18.57 -10.63 -1.06
CA LEU A 10 -17.41 -11.46 -0.79
C LEU A 10 -16.19 -10.61 -0.40
N GLU A 11 -15.98 -9.50 -1.10
CA GLU A 11 -14.95 -8.50 -0.77
C GLU A 11 -15.16 -7.94 0.63
N ALA A 12 -16.38 -7.46 0.93
CA ALA A 12 -16.73 -6.91 2.23
C ALA A 12 -16.55 -7.93 3.37
N SER A 13 -16.97 -9.17 3.16
CA SER A 13 -16.81 -10.24 4.15
C SER A 13 -15.34 -10.55 4.41
N SER A 14 -14.51 -10.51 3.37
CA SER A 14 -13.06 -10.75 3.49
C SER A 14 -12.37 -9.63 4.26
N LEU A 15 -12.71 -8.37 3.95
CA LEU A 15 -12.13 -7.18 4.57
C LEU A 15 -12.57 -6.96 6.03
N SER A 16 -13.74 -7.48 6.41
CA SER A 16 -14.25 -7.39 7.78
C SER A 16 -13.98 -8.65 8.62
N PHE A 17 -13.40 -9.70 8.03
CA PHE A 17 -13.19 -10.97 8.71
C PHE A 17 -12.28 -10.80 9.94
N LYS A 18 -12.83 -11.05 11.13
CA LYS A 18 -12.10 -11.03 12.41
C LYS A 18 -11.28 -9.76 12.66
N ASN A 19 -11.84 -8.58 12.36
CA ASN A 19 -11.19 -7.28 12.57
C ASN A 19 -10.78 -6.95 14.02
N ASP A 20 -11.29 -7.67 15.02
CA ASP A 20 -10.85 -7.56 16.42
C ASP A 20 -9.63 -8.43 16.75
N TYR A 21 -9.26 -9.34 15.86
CA TYR A 21 -8.13 -10.27 16.02
C TYR A 21 -7.01 -10.01 15.00
N ILE A 22 -7.36 -9.73 13.75
CA ILE A 22 -6.39 -9.48 12.68
C ILE A 22 -5.96 -8.02 12.71
N ASP A 23 -4.66 -7.79 12.82
CA ASP A 23 -4.10 -6.43 12.81
C ASP A 23 -3.90 -5.87 11.40
N ILE A 24 -3.42 -6.70 10.47
CA ILE A 24 -2.96 -6.28 9.15
C ILE A 24 -3.59 -7.18 8.08
N TYR A 25 -4.20 -6.55 7.08
CA TYR A 25 -4.76 -7.21 5.90
C TYR A 25 -3.90 -6.84 4.69
N ILE A 26 -3.53 -7.82 3.90
CA ILE A 26 -2.67 -7.64 2.72
C ILE A 26 -3.51 -7.99 1.49
N ASN A 27 -3.63 -7.06 0.57
CA ASN A 27 -4.49 -7.20 -0.60
C ASN A 27 -3.73 -6.79 -1.86
N CYS A 28 -3.85 -7.62 -2.90
CA CYS A 28 -3.14 -7.46 -4.17
C CYS A 28 -4.10 -7.70 -5.34
N TRP A 29 -5.33 -7.21 -5.20
CA TRP A 29 -6.43 -7.37 -6.16
C TRP A 29 -7.14 -6.03 -6.34
N GLY A 30 -7.81 -5.85 -7.46
CA GLY A 30 -8.46 -4.59 -7.84
C GLY A 30 -9.13 -4.74 -9.21
N PRO A 31 -9.47 -3.62 -9.88
CA PRO A 31 -9.84 -3.62 -11.28
C PRO A 31 -8.72 -4.20 -12.14
N LYS A 32 -8.99 -4.41 -13.42
CA LYS A 32 -8.00 -4.94 -14.34
C LYS A 32 -6.97 -3.87 -14.69
N ASP A 33 -5.70 -4.19 -14.50
CA ASP A 33 -4.55 -3.35 -14.84
C ASP A 33 -4.31 -3.26 -16.37
N ASP A 34 -5.25 -2.68 -17.12
CA ASP A 34 -5.21 -2.59 -18.59
C ASP A 34 -5.19 -1.17 -19.16
N GLY A 35 -5.04 -0.16 -18.30
CA GLY A 35 -5.01 1.26 -18.66
C GLY A 35 -6.34 1.81 -19.18
N LYS A 36 -7.44 1.06 -19.02
CA LYS A 36 -8.76 1.40 -19.58
C LYS A 36 -9.90 1.16 -18.60
N THR A 37 -9.65 0.42 -17.52
CA THR A 37 -10.67 0.04 -16.54
C THR A 37 -10.69 1.01 -15.37
N PHE A 38 -11.86 1.60 -15.13
CA PHE A 38 -12.14 2.34 -13.91
C PHE A 38 -12.97 1.45 -12.99
N GLY A 39 -12.51 1.24 -11.76
CA GLY A 39 -13.23 0.42 -10.81
C GLY A 39 -12.98 0.87 -9.38
N LYS A 40 -13.91 0.53 -8.49
CA LYS A 40 -13.83 0.87 -7.07
C LYS A 40 -14.55 -0.19 -6.25
N PRO A 41 -14.27 -0.31 -4.94
CA PRO A 41 -15.08 -1.12 -4.05
C PRO A 41 -16.56 -0.78 -4.19
N GLY A 42 -17.39 -1.82 -4.17
CA GLY A 42 -18.83 -1.63 -4.03
C GLY A 42 -19.19 -1.05 -2.65
N PRO A 43 -20.48 -0.73 -2.43
CA PRO A 43 -20.91 -0.10 -1.18
C PRO A 43 -20.59 -0.92 0.08
N LEU A 44 -20.66 -2.26 0.01
CA LEU A 44 -20.36 -3.12 1.15
C LEU A 44 -18.86 -3.15 1.43
N ALA A 45 -18.02 -3.33 0.40
CA ALA A 45 -16.57 -3.34 0.52
C ALA A 45 -16.04 -1.97 1.00
N THR A 46 -16.62 -0.87 0.49
CA THR A 46 -16.30 0.50 0.94
C THR A 46 -16.61 0.67 2.43
N ARG A 47 -17.78 0.20 2.89
CA ARG A 47 -18.14 0.24 4.31
C ARG A 47 -17.21 -0.65 5.15
N ALA A 48 -16.85 -1.84 4.65
CA ALA A 48 -15.94 -2.75 5.36
C ALA A 48 -14.53 -2.14 5.56
N LEU A 49 -13.98 -1.47 4.54
CA LEU A 49 -12.71 -0.73 4.67
C LEU A 49 -12.80 0.36 5.74
N LYS A 50 -13.86 1.18 5.68
CA LYS A 50 -14.09 2.25 6.66
C LYS A 50 -14.23 1.69 8.08
N ASP A 51 -15.13 0.74 8.28
CA ASP A 51 -15.38 0.15 9.60
C ASP A 51 -14.15 -0.58 10.14
N GLY A 52 -13.38 -1.28 9.29
CA GLY A 52 -12.12 -1.91 9.68
C GLY A 52 -11.09 -0.88 10.14
N ALA A 53 -10.91 0.21 9.40
CA ALA A 53 -9.97 1.27 9.74
C ALA A 53 -10.43 2.08 10.96
N GLU A 54 -11.72 2.29 11.16
CA GLU A 54 -12.20 3.10 12.29
C GLU A 54 -12.40 2.29 13.58
N LYS A 55 -12.76 1.00 13.47
CA LYS A 55 -13.23 0.20 14.61
C LYS A 55 -12.37 -1.04 14.89
N GLY A 56 -11.67 -1.57 13.89
CA GLY A 56 -10.80 -2.74 14.03
C GLY A 56 -9.70 -2.54 15.08
N ARG A 57 -9.05 -3.62 15.51
CA ARG A 57 -7.98 -3.59 16.52
C ARG A 57 -8.37 -2.83 17.79
N LYS A 58 -9.59 -3.08 18.30
CA LYS A 58 -10.14 -2.43 19.49
C LYS A 58 -10.18 -0.89 19.35
N GLY A 59 -10.58 -0.39 18.18
CA GLY A 59 -10.68 1.04 17.87
C GLY A 59 -9.38 1.72 17.43
N LYS A 60 -8.26 0.99 17.29
CA LYS A 60 -7.02 1.53 16.72
C LYS A 60 -7.03 1.55 15.19
N GLY A 61 -7.87 0.71 14.59
CA GLY A 61 -8.02 0.55 13.15
C GLY A 61 -7.11 -0.48 12.55
N SER A 62 -7.69 -1.43 11.82
CA SER A 62 -6.98 -2.40 10.99
C SER A 62 -6.10 -1.70 9.95
N LEU A 63 -4.93 -2.28 9.66
CA LEU A 63 -4.04 -1.78 8.61
C LEU A 63 -4.33 -2.54 7.31
N PHE A 64 -4.90 -1.85 6.32
CA PHE A 64 -5.12 -2.44 4.99
C PHE A 64 -3.95 -2.07 4.07
N VAL A 65 -3.04 -2.99 3.82
CA VAL A 65 -1.92 -2.81 2.88
C VAL A 65 -2.37 -3.27 1.50
N TRP A 66 -2.15 -2.42 0.49
CA TRP A 66 -2.62 -2.67 -0.88
C TRP A 66 -1.49 -2.53 -1.89
N ALA A 67 -1.37 -3.47 -2.83
CA ALA A 67 -0.49 -3.32 -3.98
C ALA A 67 -1.05 -2.28 -4.96
N THR A 68 -0.20 -1.43 -5.54
CA THR A 68 -0.65 -0.35 -6.44
C THR A 68 -1.01 -0.80 -7.87
N GLY A 69 -0.93 -2.08 -8.19
CA GLY A 69 -1.18 -2.60 -9.56
C GLY A 69 0.10 -2.81 -10.40
N ASN A 70 -0.04 -3.44 -11.55
CA ASN A 70 1.03 -3.87 -12.46
C ASN A 70 0.83 -3.40 -13.93
N GLY A 71 -0.02 -2.40 -14.16
CA GLY A 71 -0.43 -1.88 -15.46
C GLY A 71 0.54 -0.88 -16.11
N GLY A 72 1.77 -0.76 -15.62
CA GLY A 72 2.73 0.23 -16.14
C GLY A 72 3.04 0.11 -17.64
N LEU A 73 2.97 -1.10 -18.22
CA LEU A 73 3.18 -1.32 -19.67
C LEU A 73 1.96 -1.01 -20.53
N THR A 74 0.79 -0.84 -19.90
CA THR A 74 -0.47 -0.49 -20.57
C THR A 74 -0.87 0.96 -20.32
N ASP A 75 0.07 1.78 -19.82
CA ASP A 75 -0.14 3.18 -19.44
C ASP A 75 -1.26 3.36 -18.40
N ASP A 76 -1.37 2.42 -17.45
CA ASP A 76 -2.35 2.51 -16.36
C ASP A 76 -1.95 3.53 -15.29
N ASP A 77 -2.97 4.11 -14.64
CA ASP A 77 -2.84 5.08 -13.56
C ASP A 77 -3.65 4.55 -12.37
N CYS A 78 -2.94 4.21 -11.28
CA CYS A 78 -3.55 3.64 -10.10
C CYS A 78 -4.57 4.56 -9.41
N ASN A 79 -4.73 5.83 -9.82
CA ASN A 79 -5.89 6.63 -9.41
C ASN A 79 -7.22 6.12 -9.98
N CYS A 80 -7.19 5.25 -11.01
CA CYS A 80 -8.37 4.60 -11.58
C CYS A 80 -8.81 3.35 -10.78
N ASP A 81 -7.99 2.93 -9.81
CA ASP A 81 -8.30 1.90 -8.84
C ASP A 81 -8.79 2.51 -7.50
N GLY A 82 -10.09 2.35 -7.25
CA GLY A 82 -10.77 2.80 -6.03
C GLY A 82 -10.31 2.11 -4.75
N TYR A 83 -9.66 0.95 -4.83
CA TYR A 83 -9.05 0.31 -3.66
C TYR A 83 -7.77 1.04 -3.26
N THR A 84 -6.86 1.27 -4.20
CA THR A 84 -5.57 1.92 -3.91
C THR A 84 -5.72 3.42 -3.61
N THR A 85 -6.78 4.06 -4.12
CA THR A 85 -7.10 5.48 -3.83
C THR A 85 -7.88 5.68 -2.53
N SER A 86 -8.36 4.61 -1.90
CA SER A 86 -9.06 4.69 -0.62
C SER A 86 -8.11 5.18 0.47
N ILE A 87 -8.51 6.22 1.21
CA ILE A 87 -7.74 6.75 2.35
C ILE A 87 -7.51 5.71 3.45
N TYR A 88 -8.35 4.67 3.50
CA TYR A 88 -8.26 3.58 4.49
C TYR A 88 -7.21 2.53 4.13
N THR A 89 -6.61 2.64 2.94
CA THR A 89 -5.56 1.73 2.49
C THR A 89 -4.18 2.37 2.56
N ILE A 90 -3.17 1.53 2.67
CA ILE A 90 -1.75 1.86 2.61
C ILE A 90 -1.26 1.30 1.28
N SER A 91 -1.28 2.13 0.25
CA SER A 91 -0.92 1.76 -1.12
C SER A 91 0.60 1.71 -1.31
N ILE A 92 1.09 0.53 -1.65
CA ILE A 92 2.51 0.18 -1.72
C ILE A 92 2.87 -0.21 -3.15
N GLY A 93 3.74 0.59 -3.76
CA GLY A 93 4.37 0.26 -5.03
C GLY A 93 5.64 -0.57 -4.84
N CYS A 94 6.35 -0.78 -5.94
CA CYS A 94 7.54 -1.63 -5.99
C CYS A 94 8.75 -0.92 -6.60
N ILE A 95 9.93 -1.33 -6.17
CA ILE A 95 11.22 -0.93 -6.73
C ILE A 95 12.14 -2.13 -6.86
N GLY A 96 13.05 -2.07 -7.83
CA GLY A 96 14.15 -3.04 -7.95
C GLY A 96 15.27 -2.82 -6.94
N ASP A 97 16.25 -3.72 -6.94
CA ASP A 97 17.35 -3.76 -5.98
C ASP A 97 18.23 -2.51 -6.02
N HIS A 98 18.31 -1.84 -7.17
CA HIS A 98 19.01 -0.55 -7.33
C HIS A 98 18.14 0.67 -6.99
N GLY A 99 16.93 0.45 -6.45
CA GLY A 99 16.01 1.50 -6.04
C GLY A 99 15.26 2.18 -7.18
N LEU A 100 15.31 1.61 -8.39
CA LEU A 100 14.64 2.09 -9.60
C LEU A 100 13.19 1.59 -9.67
N SER A 101 12.30 2.32 -10.36
CA SER A 101 10.92 1.87 -10.59
C SER A 101 10.88 0.60 -11.42
N ALA A 102 9.89 -0.26 -11.16
CA ALA A 102 9.66 -1.43 -11.98
C ALA A 102 8.99 -1.08 -13.31
N TYR A 103 9.08 -1.98 -14.30
CA TYR A 103 8.47 -1.73 -15.61
C TYR A 103 6.94 -1.78 -15.62
N TYR A 104 6.37 -2.43 -14.63
CA TYR A 104 4.93 -2.51 -14.39
C TYR A 104 4.44 -1.49 -13.37
N THR A 105 5.28 -0.55 -12.92
CA THR A 105 4.86 0.50 -11.97
C THR A 105 3.77 1.39 -12.58
N GLU A 106 2.61 1.39 -11.94
CA GLU A 106 1.57 2.41 -12.14
C GLU A 106 1.90 3.68 -11.36
N LYS A 107 1.61 4.84 -11.95
CA LYS A 107 1.89 6.14 -11.34
C LYS A 107 0.59 6.71 -10.80
N CYS A 108 0.56 7.15 -9.54
CA CYS A 108 -0.60 7.85 -9.02
C CYS A 108 -0.28 8.70 -7.78
N SER A 109 -1.21 9.57 -7.42
CA SER A 109 -1.13 10.39 -6.20
C SER A 109 -1.44 9.62 -4.92
N SER A 110 -2.11 8.47 -5.02
CA SER A 110 -2.51 7.66 -3.87
C SER A 110 -1.41 6.74 -3.33
N THR A 111 -0.35 6.47 -4.12
CA THR A 111 0.78 5.65 -3.64
C THR A 111 1.46 6.33 -2.45
N LEU A 112 1.52 5.62 -1.32
CA LEU A 112 2.11 6.17 -0.10
C LEU A 112 3.61 5.91 -0.03
N ALA A 113 4.07 4.72 -0.40
CA ALA A 113 5.48 4.34 -0.35
C ALA A 113 5.76 3.16 -1.27
N VAL A 114 7.03 2.76 -1.35
CA VAL A 114 7.49 1.59 -2.09
C VAL A 114 8.34 0.65 -1.24
N THR A 115 8.35 -0.62 -1.60
CA THR A 115 9.31 -1.61 -1.10
C THR A 115 9.95 -2.39 -2.25
N PHE A 116 10.90 -3.25 -1.92
CA PHE A 116 11.67 -4.03 -2.89
C PHE A 116 10.87 -5.14 -3.59
N ASN A 117 11.59 -5.93 -4.40
CA ASN A 117 11.13 -7.05 -5.23
C ASN A 117 10.37 -6.65 -6.51
N GLY A 118 10.63 -5.43 -6.98
CA GLY A 118 10.22 -4.95 -8.31
C GLY A 118 11.23 -5.35 -9.41
N ALA A 119 10.75 -5.63 -10.62
CA ALA A 119 11.62 -5.91 -11.77
C ALA A 119 12.01 -4.61 -12.49
N SER A 120 13.30 -4.34 -12.63
CA SER A 120 13.82 -3.13 -13.26
C SER A 120 13.81 -3.19 -14.79
N HIS A 121 13.52 -2.07 -15.46
CA HIS A 121 13.58 -1.94 -16.93
C HIS A 121 14.99 -2.16 -17.52
N LYS A 122 16.04 -1.97 -16.73
CA LYS A 122 17.43 -1.85 -17.21
C LYS A 122 18.31 -3.03 -16.80
N GLU A 123 17.74 -4.05 -16.17
CA GLU A 123 18.49 -5.20 -15.66
C GLU A 123 18.24 -6.43 -16.54
N GLY A 124 19.31 -7.18 -16.86
CA GLY A 124 19.23 -8.43 -17.61
C GLY A 124 18.66 -9.61 -16.80
N LYS A 125 18.45 -9.42 -15.50
CA LYS A 125 17.77 -10.36 -14.60
C LYS A 125 16.78 -9.59 -13.74
N GLU A 126 15.56 -10.11 -13.65
CA GLU A 126 14.51 -9.52 -12.81
C GLU A 126 14.70 -9.92 -11.35
N ASN A 127 14.38 -9.00 -10.43
CA ASN A 127 14.28 -9.33 -9.01
C ASN A 127 13.02 -10.15 -8.78
N LYS A 128 13.18 -11.26 -8.04
CA LYS A 128 12.10 -12.18 -7.70
C LYS A 128 12.20 -12.54 -6.23
N MET A 129 11.06 -12.55 -5.55
CA MET A 129 10.96 -12.92 -4.15
C MET A 129 11.12 -14.44 -4.03
N VAL A 130 11.99 -14.84 -3.10
CA VAL A 130 12.04 -16.22 -2.60
C VAL A 130 11.02 -16.35 -1.48
N THR A 131 10.02 -17.22 -1.63
CA THR A 131 8.97 -17.42 -0.63
C THR A 131 8.33 -18.81 -0.74
N THR A 132 7.45 -19.15 0.19
CA THR A 132 6.66 -20.39 0.17
C THR A 132 5.67 -20.41 -0.99
N ASP A 133 5.43 -21.59 -1.54
CA ASP A 133 4.48 -21.82 -2.63
C ASP A 133 3.54 -22.99 -2.28
N LEU A 134 2.51 -23.19 -3.12
CA LEU A 134 1.55 -24.27 -3.00
C LEU A 134 2.23 -25.65 -2.94
N TYR A 135 1.52 -26.63 -2.39
CA TYR A 135 1.99 -28.02 -2.32
C TYR A 135 3.36 -28.18 -1.61
N HIS A 136 3.57 -27.37 -0.55
CA HIS A 136 4.78 -27.36 0.27
C HIS A 136 6.06 -27.04 -0.50
N GLN A 137 5.95 -26.24 -1.56
CA GLN A 137 7.08 -25.85 -2.39
C GLN A 137 7.68 -24.51 -1.95
N CYS A 138 8.82 -24.17 -2.55
CA CYS A 138 9.43 -22.86 -2.48
C CYS A 138 9.48 -22.30 -3.90
N THR A 139 9.04 -21.06 -4.08
CA THR A 139 9.14 -20.34 -5.34
C THR A 139 10.26 -19.30 -5.25
N THR A 140 11.00 -19.18 -6.35
CA THR A 140 11.96 -18.10 -6.58
C THR A 140 11.48 -17.15 -7.66
N GLU A 141 10.19 -17.20 -8.00
CA GLU A 141 9.62 -16.58 -9.19
C GLU A 141 8.54 -15.53 -8.86
N PHE A 142 8.18 -15.36 -7.59
CA PHE A 142 7.14 -14.41 -7.20
C PHE A 142 7.61 -12.97 -7.38
N LYS A 143 6.82 -12.15 -8.09
CA LYS A 143 7.17 -10.78 -8.47
C LYS A 143 5.91 -9.91 -8.59
N GLY A 144 6.09 -8.64 -8.95
CA GLY A 144 4.99 -7.68 -9.08
C GLY A 144 4.86 -6.78 -7.84
N THR A 145 4.02 -5.76 -7.91
CA THR A 145 3.63 -4.98 -6.72
C THR A 145 3.00 -5.87 -5.64
N SER A 146 2.40 -6.99 -6.06
CA SER A 146 1.90 -8.06 -5.21
C SER A 146 2.97 -8.71 -4.32
N ALA A 147 4.26 -8.68 -4.72
CA ALA A 147 5.37 -9.13 -3.89
C ALA A 147 5.90 -8.05 -2.95
N SER A 148 5.65 -6.77 -3.26
CA SER A 148 6.05 -5.63 -2.43
C SER A 148 5.10 -5.39 -1.25
N ALA A 149 3.78 -5.43 -1.46
CA ALA A 149 2.79 -5.21 -0.40
C ALA A 149 3.00 -6.10 0.85
N PRO A 150 3.28 -7.42 0.72
CA PRO A 150 3.61 -8.27 1.87
C PRO A 150 4.86 -7.84 2.66
N ILE A 151 5.88 -7.27 1.99
CA ILE A 151 7.08 -6.76 2.68
C ILE A 151 6.70 -5.57 3.56
N ALA A 152 5.93 -4.62 3.02
CA ALA A 152 5.45 -3.48 3.80
C ALA A 152 4.59 -3.91 4.98
N ALA A 153 3.72 -4.90 4.79
CA ALA A 153 2.92 -5.48 5.87
C ALA A 153 3.79 -6.14 6.97
N GLY A 154 4.83 -6.88 6.59
CA GLY A 154 5.80 -7.43 7.55
C GLY A 154 6.53 -6.34 8.34
N ILE A 155 6.94 -5.24 7.68
CA ILE A 155 7.53 -4.09 8.37
C ILE A 155 6.53 -3.43 9.33
N LEU A 156 5.27 -3.28 8.92
CA LEU A 156 4.22 -2.74 9.78
C LEU A 156 3.92 -3.66 10.97
N ALA A 157 4.06 -4.98 10.82
CA ALA A 157 3.96 -5.90 11.96
C ALA A 157 5.05 -5.63 13.01
N LEU A 158 6.29 -5.37 12.59
CA LEU A 158 7.38 -4.97 13.49
C LEU A 158 7.10 -3.61 14.16
N VAL A 159 6.49 -2.67 13.44
CA VAL A 159 6.04 -1.39 14.00
C VAL A 159 5.01 -1.60 15.10
N LEU A 160 4.02 -2.48 14.86
CA LEU A 160 2.98 -2.79 15.85
C LEU A 160 3.53 -3.58 17.05
N GLU A 161 4.55 -4.41 16.85
CA GLU A 161 5.25 -5.08 17.95
C GLU A 161 5.99 -4.06 18.83
N ALA A 162 6.72 -3.13 18.21
CA ALA A 162 7.45 -2.10 18.92
C ALA A 162 6.52 -1.08 19.61
N ASN A 163 5.36 -0.80 19.03
CA ASN A 163 4.36 0.06 19.61
C ASN A 163 2.92 -0.41 19.26
N PRO A 164 2.28 -1.19 20.16
CA PRO A 164 0.93 -1.70 19.94
C PRO A 164 -0.17 -0.63 19.94
N THR A 165 0.11 0.63 20.31
CA THR A 165 -0.89 1.71 20.34
C THR A 165 -1.03 2.43 19.00
N ILE A 166 -0.15 2.18 18.04
CA ILE A 166 -0.19 2.78 16.70
C ILE A 166 -1.55 2.53 16.04
N THR A 167 -2.22 3.63 15.67
CA THR A 167 -3.47 3.61 14.90
C THR A 167 -3.21 3.48 13.40
N TRP A 168 -4.27 3.21 12.62
CA TRP A 168 -4.16 3.14 11.16
C TRP A 168 -3.61 4.42 10.52
N ARG A 169 -3.99 5.59 11.04
CA ARG A 169 -3.44 6.89 10.60
C ARG A 169 -2.02 7.10 11.10
N ASP A 170 -1.70 6.69 12.32
CA ASP A 170 -0.33 6.76 12.82
C ASP A 170 0.63 5.96 11.93
N ALA A 171 0.23 4.76 11.48
CA ALA A 171 1.01 3.96 10.55
C ALA A 171 1.29 4.70 9.22
N GLN A 172 0.27 5.34 8.63
CA GLN A 172 0.46 6.16 7.43
C GLN A 172 1.40 7.34 7.70
N HIS A 173 1.25 8.05 8.82
CA HIS A 173 2.14 9.15 9.20
C HIS A 173 3.59 8.71 9.42
N LEU A 174 3.79 7.55 10.05
CA LEU A 174 5.10 6.95 10.27
C LEU A 174 5.77 6.63 8.93
N ILE A 175 5.04 6.06 7.97
CA ILE A 175 5.56 5.82 6.61
C ILE A 175 6.03 7.13 5.97
N VAL A 176 5.16 8.15 5.91
CA VAL A 176 5.47 9.45 5.30
C VAL A 176 6.72 10.10 5.90
N ARG A 177 6.88 10.02 7.22
CA ARG A 177 7.97 10.71 7.94
C ARG A 177 9.29 9.94 7.98
N SER A 178 9.25 8.61 7.76
CA SER A 178 10.43 7.75 7.90
C SER A 178 10.96 7.20 6.57
N ALA A 179 10.15 7.27 5.51
CA ALA A 179 10.52 6.84 4.17
C ALA A 179 11.76 7.61 3.66
N LYS A 180 12.58 6.91 2.86
CA LYS A 180 13.74 7.51 2.19
C LYS A 180 13.46 7.68 0.72
N VAL A 181 13.80 8.84 0.18
CA VAL A 181 13.91 9.05 -1.27
C VAL A 181 14.74 7.93 -1.88
N THR A 182 14.24 7.37 -2.98
CA THR A 182 14.86 6.29 -3.74
C THR A 182 15.01 6.71 -5.20
N SER A 183 15.72 5.90 -5.98
CA SER A 183 16.09 6.16 -7.38
C SER A 183 16.99 7.39 -7.53
N PRO A 184 18.29 7.22 -7.79
CA PRO A 184 19.20 8.34 -8.04
C PRO A 184 18.99 8.99 -9.43
N LEU A 185 18.12 8.44 -10.28
CA LEU A 185 18.00 8.82 -11.69
C LEU A 185 16.61 9.34 -12.09
N ASP A 186 15.60 9.24 -11.22
CA ASP A 186 14.25 9.70 -11.56
C ASP A 186 14.08 11.20 -11.29
N GLU A 187 13.74 11.96 -12.33
CA GLU A 187 13.56 13.42 -12.28
C GLU A 187 12.22 13.87 -11.65
N GLY A 188 11.36 12.93 -11.23
CA GLY A 188 9.99 13.21 -10.78
C GLY A 188 9.82 13.63 -9.30
N TRP A 189 10.91 13.70 -8.53
CA TRP A 189 10.85 14.04 -7.11
C TRP A 189 10.56 15.52 -6.89
N LYS A 190 9.58 15.80 -6.02
CA LYS A 190 9.18 17.16 -5.62
C LYS A 190 9.12 17.25 -4.10
N THR A 191 9.26 18.45 -3.56
CA THR A 191 9.04 18.73 -2.13
C THR A 191 7.68 19.41 -1.97
N ASN A 192 6.82 18.85 -1.12
CA ASN A 192 5.50 19.44 -0.85
C ASN A 192 5.58 20.59 0.18
N GLY A 193 4.45 21.27 0.42
CA GLY A 193 4.39 22.41 1.35
C GLY A 193 4.69 22.08 2.82
N ALA A 194 4.70 20.79 3.20
CA ALA A 194 5.08 20.32 4.53
C ALA A 194 6.58 19.90 4.62
N GLY A 195 7.35 20.08 3.54
CA GLY A 195 8.78 19.74 3.49
C GLY A 195 9.08 18.27 3.20
N PHE A 196 8.08 17.46 2.84
CA PHE A 196 8.30 16.04 2.50
C PHE A 196 8.52 15.87 1.00
N HIS A 197 9.47 15.01 0.65
CA HIS A 197 9.68 14.58 -0.72
C HIS A 197 8.58 13.60 -1.15
N TYR A 198 8.10 13.73 -2.38
CA TYR A 198 7.17 12.79 -2.99
C TYR A 198 7.43 12.63 -4.49
N ASN A 199 7.01 11.51 -5.04
CA ASN A 199 7.03 11.20 -6.47
C ASN A 199 5.88 10.22 -6.77
N HIS A 200 5.11 10.45 -7.84
CA HIS A 200 3.95 9.61 -8.18
C HIS A 200 4.30 8.14 -8.51
N LYS A 201 5.57 7.81 -8.76
CA LYS A 201 6.05 6.42 -8.88
C LYS A 201 6.40 5.78 -7.54
N PHE A 202 6.81 6.59 -6.55
CA PHE A 202 7.46 6.10 -5.34
C PHE A 202 6.74 6.49 -4.04
N GLY A 203 5.63 7.24 -4.14
CA GLY A 203 5.00 7.90 -3.00
C GLY A 203 6.01 8.81 -2.29
N PHE A 204 6.09 8.70 -0.97
CA PHE A 204 7.08 9.39 -0.15
C PHE A 204 8.47 8.70 -0.14
N GLY A 205 8.58 7.53 -0.79
CA GLY A 205 9.83 6.80 -0.98
C GLY A 205 9.82 5.40 -0.38
N ARG A 206 11.02 4.85 -0.26
CA ARG A 206 11.22 3.48 0.21
C ARG A 206 11.02 3.38 1.71
N VAL A 207 10.20 2.41 2.14
CA VAL A 207 10.06 2.07 3.56
C VAL A 207 11.35 1.43 4.07
N VAL A 208 11.90 1.96 5.17
CA VAL A 208 13.11 1.44 5.83
C VAL A 208 12.72 0.93 7.22
N ALA A 209 12.79 -0.39 7.43
CA ALA A 209 12.30 -1.05 8.64
C ALA A 209 12.88 -0.45 9.94
N SER A 210 14.19 -0.23 10.00
CA SER A 210 14.82 0.36 11.18
C SER A 210 14.33 1.78 11.45
N ASN A 211 14.24 2.64 10.44
CA ASN A 211 13.77 4.01 10.59
C ASN A 211 12.34 4.07 11.15
N ILE A 212 11.43 3.31 10.56
CA ILE A 212 10.01 3.36 10.94
C ILE A 212 9.77 2.74 12.32
N VAL A 213 10.47 1.66 12.67
CA VAL A 213 10.38 1.01 13.98
C VAL A 213 10.97 1.90 15.08
N GLU A 214 12.14 2.51 14.87
CA GLU A 214 12.71 3.44 15.86
C GLU A 214 11.81 4.67 16.08
N MET A 215 11.23 5.21 15.01
CA MET A 215 10.27 6.32 15.13
C MET A 215 8.99 5.91 15.87
N ALA A 216 8.51 4.68 15.66
CA ALA A 216 7.31 4.16 16.31
C ALA A 216 7.45 4.05 17.83
N LYS A 217 8.63 3.69 18.34
CA LYS A 217 8.90 3.55 19.80
C LYS A 217 8.63 4.84 20.58
N THR A 218 8.87 6.00 19.97
CA THR A 218 8.67 7.31 20.59
C THR A 218 7.50 8.09 19.99
N TRP A 219 6.68 7.44 19.16
CA TRP A 219 5.60 8.09 18.44
C TRP A 219 4.48 8.57 19.39
N LYS A 220 4.02 9.80 19.17
CA LYS A 220 2.82 10.32 19.82
C LYS A 220 1.68 10.28 18.81
N SER A 221 0.61 9.58 19.16
CA SER A 221 -0.54 9.44 18.27
C SER A 221 -1.10 10.78 17.82
N VAL A 222 -1.48 10.85 16.55
CA VAL A 222 -2.10 12.04 15.97
C VAL A 222 -3.50 12.28 16.55
N ALA A 223 -3.97 13.52 16.48
CA ALA A 223 -5.34 13.85 16.87
C ALA A 223 -6.37 13.13 16.00
N ALA A 224 -7.60 13.03 16.51
CA ALA A 224 -8.73 12.45 15.78
C ALA A 224 -8.89 13.07 14.39
N GLN A 225 -9.26 12.25 13.41
CA GLN A 225 -9.49 12.70 12.04
C GLN A 225 -10.65 13.70 12.01
N ARG A 226 -10.52 14.72 11.16
CA ARG A 226 -11.58 15.69 10.87
C ARG A 226 -11.81 15.69 9.37
N GLU A 227 -13.06 15.86 8.97
CA GLU A 227 -13.49 15.99 7.58
C GLU A 227 -14.12 17.37 7.40
N CYS A 228 -13.74 18.07 6.34
CA CYS A 228 -14.30 19.38 5.99
C CYS A 228 -14.86 19.27 4.58
N THR A 229 -16.17 19.41 4.45
CA THR A 229 -16.88 19.31 3.16
C THR A 229 -17.38 20.69 2.77
N GLY A 230 -16.87 21.20 1.65
CA GLY A 230 -17.38 22.42 1.02
C GLY A 230 -18.36 22.08 -0.09
N TYR A 231 -19.45 22.84 -0.20
CA TYR A 231 -20.36 22.79 -1.34
C TYR A 231 -20.07 24.01 -2.22
N PHE A 232 -19.91 23.77 -3.52
CA PHE A 232 -19.92 24.84 -4.50
C PHE A 232 -21.35 24.95 -5.02
N ASP A 233 -22.03 26.06 -4.71
CA ASP A 233 -23.29 26.38 -5.38
C ASP A 233 -22.95 26.71 -6.85
N HIS A 234 -23.49 25.91 -7.77
CA HIS A 234 -23.42 26.15 -9.21
C HIS A 234 -24.61 26.99 -9.67
#